data_AF-R7G760-F1
#
_entry.id   AF-R7G760-F1
#
_cell.length_a   1.000
_cell.length_b   1.000
_cell.length_c   1.000
_cell.angle_alpha   90.00
_cell.angle_beta   90.00
_cell.angle_gamma   90.00
#
_symmetry.space_group_name_H-M   'P 1'
#
loop_
_entity.id
_entity.type
_entity.pdbx_description
1 polymer ?
#
loop_
_entity_poly.entity_id
_entity_poly.type
_entity_poly.pdbx_seq_one_letter_code
_entity_poly.pdbx_strand_id
1 'polypeptide(L)'
;MKKHGGWHTTSVTEDIDMTFLCLSEEETIGVMNDAITYDVQPLHFADAWKQRKRWISGDMQVRKKYQKQLWKTFCKRPSIANFDHLMLLYVGDMASIAGLLMLLLIVLLAIYAPTLLLLIFFLQWIFSILLGLYYAHKAHFAVSKMWNSFLWLWVYMLSFYIIGLLSFFHKETDWKEIKHI
;
A
#
# COMPACT_ATOMS: atom_id res chain seq x y z
N MET A 1 -22.25 7.00 8.65
CA MET A 1 -23.14 6.81 7.47
C MET A 1 -24.44 7.61 7.54
N LYS A 2 -25.44 7.23 8.37
CA LYS A 2 -26.71 7.99 8.44
C LYS A 2 -26.53 9.46 8.83
N LYS A 3 -25.54 9.76 9.69
CA LYS A 3 -25.14 11.13 10.07
C LYS A 3 -24.71 12.01 8.89
N HIS A 4 -24.21 11.40 7.81
CA HIS A 4 -23.72 12.08 6.59
C HIS A 4 -24.68 12.00 5.41
N GLY A 5 -25.94 11.58 5.65
CA GLY A 5 -26.91 11.40 4.57
C GLY A 5 -26.66 10.18 3.68
N GLY A 6 -25.84 9.22 4.13
CA GLY A 6 -25.52 8.00 3.38
C GLY A 6 -24.06 7.91 2.98
N TRP A 7 -23.80 7.43 1.76
CA TRP A 7 -22.46 7.28 1.18
C TRP A 7 -22.00 8.61 0.59
N HIS A 8 -21.09 9.32 1.28
CA HIS A 8 -20.68 10.67 0.90
C HIS A 8 -19.14 10.78 0.77
N THR A 9 -18.59 9.99 -0.15
CA THR A 9 -17.15 9.98 -0.46
C THR A 9 -16.84 10.85 -1.66
N THR A 10 -15.67 11.46 -1.64
CA THR A 10 -15.16 12.33 -2.70
C THR A 10 -13.86 11.80 -3.31
N SER A 11 -13.26 10.78 -2.71
CA SER A 11 -12.06 10.13 -3.22
C SER A 11 -12.38 9.03 -4.24
N VAL A 12 -11.46 8.80 -5.19
CA VAL A 12 -11.45 7.61 -6.06
C VAL A 12 -11.19 6.29 -5.29
N THR A 13 -10.83 6.39 -4.00
CA THR A 13 -10.75 5.32 -3.00
C THR A 13 -11.76 5.58 -1.89
N GLU A 14 -13.03 5.28 -2.19
CA GLU A 14 -14.16 5.56 -1.29
C GLU A 14 -14.07 4.84 0.05
N ASP A 15 -13.56 3.62 0.07
CA ASP A 15 -13.30 2.78 1.24
C ASP A 15 -12.38 3.44 2.26
N ILE A 16 -11.25 3.96 1.78
CA ILE A 16 -10.29 4.67 2.61
C ILE A 16 -10.85 6.04 3.02
N ASP A 17 -11.53 6.77 2.12
CA ASP A 17 -12.17 8.06 2.46
C ASP A 17 -13.20 7.88 3.59
N MET A 18 -14.00 6.83 3.52
CA MET A 18 -14.95 6.43 4.57
C MET A 18 -14.27 6.07 5.88
N THR A 19 -13.19 5.30 5.82
CA THR A 19 -12.39 4.94 6.99
C THR A 19 -11.93 6.21 7.71
N PHE A 20 -11.31 7.14 6.97
CA PHE A 20 -10.82 8.38 7.55
C PHE A 20 -11.93 9.34 7.97
N LEU A 21 -13.10 9.31 7.33
CA LEU A 21 -14.28 10.03 7.81
C LEU A 21 -14.68 9.55 9.22
N CYS A 22 -14.82 8.24 9.41
CA CYS A 22 -15.13 7.65 10.72
C CYS A 22 -14.06 8.00 11.76
N LEU A 23 -12.77 7.86 11.42
CA LEU A 23 -11.67 8.23 12.31
C LEU A 23 -11.68 9.71 12.70
N SER A 24 -12.05 10.58 11.76
CA SER A 24 -12.15 12.03 11.99
C SER A 24 -13.27 12.39 12.97
N GLU A 25 -14.31 11.56 13.05
CA GLU A 25 -15.43 11.67 14.00
C GLU A 25 -15.19 10.89 15.30
N GLU A 26 -13.99 10.31 15.46
CA GLU A 26 -13.62 9.50 16.63
C GLU A 26 -14.51 8.26 16.80
N GLU A 27 -15.07 7.75 15.71
CA GLU A 27 -15.82 6.51 15.68
C GLU A 27 -14.84 5.32 15.71
N THR A 28 -15.20 4.27 16.43
CA THR A 28 -14.39 3.04 16.52
C THR A 28 -14.60 2.17 15.28
N ILE A 29 -13.50 1.73 14.67
CA ILE A 29 -13.52 0.79 13.54
C ILE A 29 -13.17 -0.60 14.05
N GLY A 30 -14.07 -1.56 13.85
CA GLY A 30 -13.87 -2.96 14.18
C GLY A 30 -13.41 -3.78 12.97
N VAL A 31 -12.60 -4.81 13.23
CA VAL A 31 -12.20 -5.81 12.22
C VAL A 31 -12.91 -7.12 12.53
N MET A 32 -13.59 -7.69 11.52
CA MET A 32 -14.24 -8.99 11.65
C MET A 32 -13.35 -10.07 11.04
N ASN A 33 -12.65 -10.84 11.89
CA ASN A 33 -11.66 -11.82 11.45
C ASN A 33 -12.28 -13.02 10.72
N ASP A 34 -13.54 -13.37 11.01
CA ASP A 34 -14.22 -14.51 10.38
C ASP A 34 -14.98 -14.12 9.09
N ALA A 35 -14.83 -12.88 8.63
CA ALA A 35 -15.48 -12.43 7.40
C ALA A 35 -14.83 -13.10 6.17
N ILE A 36 -15.62 -13.85 5.41
CA ILE A 36 -15.18 -14.49 4.17
C ILE A 36 -15.48 -13.54 3.00
N THR A 37 -14.44 -13.19 2.24
CA THR A 37 -14.55 -12.37 1.03
C THR A 37 -13.91 -13.10 -0.15
N TYR A 38 -14.51 -12.96 -1.33
CA TYR A 38 -13.98 -13.49 -2.59
C TYR A 38 -13.57 -12.31 -3.47
N ASP A 39 -12.27 -12.13 -3.63
CA ASP A 39 -11.70 -11.04 -4.44
C ASP A 39 -11.30 -11.53 -5.84
N VAL A 40 -11.53 -10.69 -6.84
CA VAL A 40 -11.10 -10.93 -8.22
C VAL A 40 -9.88 -10.08 -8.50
N GLN A 41 -8.73 -10.75 -8.62
CA GLN A 41 -7.47 -10.08 -8.92
C GLN A 41 -7.36 -9.72 -10.42
N PRO A 42 -6.65 -8.63 -10.76
CA PRO A 42 -6.39 -8.28 -12.15
C PRO A 42 -5.55 -9.36 -12.82
N LEU A 43 -6.03 -9.86 -13.96
CA LEU A 43 -5.34 -10.91 -14.74
C LEU A 43 -4.22 -10.33 -15.62
N HIS A 44 -4.27 -9.04 -15.93
CA HIS A 44 -3.32 -8.35 -16.79
C HIS A 44 -2.60 -7.25 -16.02
N PHE A 45 -1.30 -7.09 -16.29
CA PHE A 45 -0.48 -6.07 -15.64
C PHE A 45 -1.00 -4.64 -15.89
N ALA A 46 -1.58 -4.38 -17.07
CA ALA A 46 -2.17 -3.08 -17.41
C ALA A 46 -3.34 -2.70 -16.49
N ASP A 47 -4.15 -3.67 -16.07
CA ASP A 47 -5.27 -3.44 -15.16
C ASP A 47 -4.79 -3.26 -13.73
N ALA A 48 -3.81 -4.07 -13.32
CA ALA A 48 -3.13 -3.89 -12.04
C ALA A 48 -2.47 -2.50 -11.94
N TRP A 49 -1.89 -2.01 -13.04
CA TRP A 49 -1.30 -0.67 -13.14
C TRP A 49 -2.36 0.44 -12.94
N LYS A 50 -3.51 0.34 -13.62
CA LYS A 50 -4.65 1.26 -13.42
C LYS A 50 -5.11 1.25 -11.97
N GLN A 51 -5.22 0.06 -11.36
CA GLN A 51 -5.63 -0.10 -9.97
C GLN A 51 -4.68 0.62 -9.00
N ARG A 52 -3.36 0.42 -9.16
CA ARG A 52 -2.35 1.10 -8.32
C ARG A 52 -2.32 2.62 -8.51
N LYS A 53 -2.49 3.10 -9.75
CA LYS A 53 -2.65 4.54 -10.02
C LYS A 53 -3.83 5.14 -9.25
N ARG A 54 -4.96 4.42 -9.24
CA ARG A 54 -6.16 4.82 -8.47
C ARG A 54 -5.87 4.84 -6.97
N TRP A 55 -5.24 3.79 -6.44
CA TRP A 55 -4.89 3.72 -5.01
C TRP A 55 -4.00 4.89 -4.56
N ILE A 56 -2.91 5.14 -5.29
CA ILE A 56 -1.99 6.22 -4.93
C ILE A 56 -2.67 7.59 -5.08
N SER A 57 -3.44 7.82 -6.14
CA SER A 57 -4.17 9.07 -6.32
C SER A 57 -5.23 9.30 -5.23
N GLY A 58 -5.96 8.25 -4.86
CA GLY A 58 -6.96 8.30 -3.80
C GLY A 58 -6.36 8.52 -2.42
N ASP A 59 -5.24 7.88 -2.12
CA ASP A 59 -4.46 8.10 -0.89
C ASP A 59 -4.02 9.57 -0.77
N MET A 60 -3.54 10.19 -1.85
CA MET A 60 -3.24 11.62 -1.88
C MET A 60 -4.47 12.51 -1.66
N GLN A 61 -5.64 12.14 -2.19
CA GLN A 61 -6.90 12.88 -2.01
C GLN A 61 -7.36 12.83 -0.56
N VAL A 62 -7.37 11.64 0.05
CA VAL A 62 -7.71 11.40 1.45
C VAL A 62 -6.75 12.14 2.38
N ARG A 63 -5.43 12.02 2.16
CA ARG A 63 -4.42 12.74 2.94
C ARG A 63 -4.66 14.24 2.91
N LYS A 64 -4.90 14.81 1.73
CA LYS A 64 -5.20 16.26 1.58
C LYS A 64 -6.42 16.67 2.41
N LYS A 65 -7.45 15.83 2.46
CA LYS A 65 -8.71 16.08 3.16
C LYS A 65 -8.56 15.97 4.69
N TYR A 66 -7.90 14.93 5.21
CA TYR A 66 -7.96 14.60 6.64
C TYR A 66 -6.68 14.91 7.44
N GLN A 67 -5.52 15.13 6.81
CA GLN A 67 -4.24 15.28 7.52
C GLN A 67 -4.27 16.32 8.65
N LYS A 68 -4.85 17.50 8.41
CA LYS A 68 -4.85 18.60 9.39
C LYS A 68 -5.66 18.24 10.64
N GLN A 69 -6.80 17.58 10.46
CA GLN A 69 -7.66 17.18 11.55
C GLN A 69 -7.03 16.06 12.37
N LEU A 70 -6.47 15.03 11.72
CA LEU A 70 -5.79 13.94 12.40
C LEU A 70 -4.58 14.41 13.20
N TRP A 71 -3.74 15.28 12.63
CA TRP A 71 -2.63 15.87 13.37
C TRP A 71 -3.10 16.68 14.58
N LYS A 72 -4.17 17.48 14.42
CA LYS A 72 -4.76 18.22 15.54
C LYS A 72 -5.28 17.27 16.63
N THR A 73 -5.91 16.16 16.26
CA THR A 73 -6.39 15.15 17.21
C THR A 73 -5.24 14.48 17.94
N PHE A 74 -4.21 14.03 17.21
CA PHE A 74 -3.01 13.41 17.80
C PHE A 74 -2.27 14.34 18.75
N CYS A 75 -2.02 15.60 18.36
CA CYS A 75 -1.34 16.57 19.22
C CYS A 75 -2.14 16.93 20.48
N LYS A 76 -3.48 16.94 20.40
CA LYS A 76 -4.34 17.20 21.57
C LYS A 76 -4.48 15.98 22.49
N ARG A 77 -4.56 14.78 21.91
CA ARG A 77 -4.80 13.51 22.61
C ARG A 77 -3.85 12.45 22.06
N PRO A 78 -2.58 12.47 22.48
CA PRO A 78 -1.61 11.48 22.03
C PRO A 78 -2.01 10.11 22.58
N SER A 79 -2.17 9.15 21.68
CA SER A 79 -2.45 7.75 22.00
C SER A 79 -1.89 6.86 20.90
N ILE A 80 -1.70 5.58 21.20
CA ILE A 80 -1.23 4.60 20.21
C ILE A 80 -2.22 4.52 19.03
N ALA A 81 -3.53 4.56 19.30
CA ALA A 81 -4.56 4.56 18.25
C ALA A 81 -4.46 5.79 17.33
N ASN A 82 -4.34 7.00 17.90
CA ASN A 82 -4.20 8.21 17.09
C ASN A 82 -2.87 8.27 16.32
N PHE A 83 -1.82 7.67 16.87
CA PHE A 83 -0.56 7.48 16.15
C PHE A 83 -0.75 6.51 14.98
N ASP A 84 -1.41 5.37 15.20
CA ASP A 84 -1.69 4.38 14.16
C ASP A 84 -2.53 4.97 13.01
N HIS A 85 -3.54 5.80 13.31
CA HIS A 85 -4.31 6.51 12.29
C HIS A 85 -3.43 7.44 11.43
N LEU A 86 -2.45 8.12 12.03
CA LEU A 86 -1.47 8.91 11.29
C LEU A 86 -0.53 8.02 10.47
N MET A 87 -0.07 6.90 11.03
CA MET A 87 0.78 5.95 10.31
C MET A 87 0.05 5.39 9.09
N LEU A 88 -1.22 5.01 9.23
CA LEU A 88 -2.07 4.55 8.12
C LEU A 88 -2.15 5.61 7.02
N LEU A 89 -2.30 6.88 7.39
CA LEU A 89 -2.34 7.96 6.43
C LEU A 89 -1.00 8.06 5.67
N TYR A 90 0.13 8.03 6.37
CA TYR A 90 1.47 8.32 5.80
C TYR A 90 2.27 7.10 5.34
N VAL A 91 1.73 5.88 5.43
CA VAL A 91 2.48 4.64 5.14
C VAL A 91 3.10 4.63 3.73
N GLY A 92 2.37 5.12 2.73
CA GLY A 92 2.87 5.19 1.34
C GLY A 92 4.04 6.17 1.18
N ASP A 93 3.99 7.32 1.86
CA ASP A 93 5.06 8.31 1.84
C ASP A 93 6.31 7.75 2.53
N MET A 94 6.14 7.11 3.70
CA MET A 94 7.23 6.50 4.45
C MET A 94 7.90 5.38 3.65
N ALA A 95 7.13 4.52 3.00
CA ALA A 95 7.66 3.47 2.13
C ALA A 95 8.44 4.04 0.94
N SER A 96 7.99 5.17 0.38
CA SER A 96 8.67 5.86 -0.73
C SER A 96 10.00 6.46 -0.28
N ILE A 97 10.03 7.15 0.87
CA ILE A 97 11.25 7.71 1.45
C ILE A 97 12.24 6.59 1.80
N ALA A 98 11.78 5.52 2.45
CA ALA A 98 12.60 4.37 2.78
C ALA A 98 13.20 3.72 1.53
N GLY A 99 12.42 3.60 0.45
CA GLY A 99 12.91 3.10 -0.84
C GLY A 99 14.02 3.97 -1.45
N LEU A 100 13.88 5.30 -1.39
CA LEU A 100 14.91 6.24 -1.87
C LEU A 100 16.20 6.13 -1.04
N LEU A 101 16.09 6.06 0.29
CA LEU A 101 17.25 5.89 1.18
C LEU A 101 17.93 4.54 0.93
N MET A 102 17.15 3.49 0.71
CA MET A 102 17.67 2.17 0.37
C MET A 102 18.41 2.17 -0.97
N LEU A 103 17.89 2.88 -1.99
CA LEU A 103 18.58 3.03 -3.27
C LEU A 103 19.93 3.72 -3.11
N LEU A 104 19.98 4.82 -2.34
CA LEU A 104 21.22 5.53 -2.04
C LEU A 104 22.23 4.60 -1.34
N LEU A 105 21.77 3.83 -0.36
CA LEU A 105 22.61 2.87 0.35
C LEU A 105 23.15 1.78 -0.58
N ILE A 106 22.33 1.27 -1.50
CA ILE A 106 22.75 0.28 -2.51
C ILE A 106 23.87 0.87 -3.38
N VAL A 107 23.74 2.12 -3.84
CA VAL A 107 24.78 2.79 -4.65
C VAL A 107 26.07 2.94 -3.85
N LEU A 108 26.00 3.40 -2.60
CA LEU A 108 27.18 3.54 -1.74
C LEU A 108 27.86 2.19 -1.49
N LEU A 109 27.10 1.14 -1.18
CA LEU A 109 27.65 -0.20 -0.98
C LEU A 109 28.24 -0.78 -2.26
N ALA A 110 27.65 -0.50 -3.43
CA ALA A 110 28.21 -0.97 -4.71
C ALA A 110 29.61 -0.37 -4.98
N ILE A 111 29.85 0.87 -4.55
CA ILE A 111 31.13 1.57 -4.72
C ILE A 111 32.14 1.12 -3.66
N TYR A 112 31.75 1.12 -2.39
CA TYR A 112 32.69 0.98 -1.27
C TYR A 112 32.78 -0.45 -0.69
N ALA A 113 31.75 -1.28 -0.87
CA ALA A 113 31.67 -2.62 -0.27
C ALA A 113 30.85 -3.61 -1.13
N PRO A 114 31.22 -3.86 -2.40
CA PRO A 114 30.41 -4.65 -3.33
C PRO A 114 30.20 -6.11 -2.86
N THR A 115 31.17 -6.69 -2.15
CA THR A 115 31.03 -8.05 -1.58
C THR A 115 29.98 -8.11 -0.47
N LEU A 116 29.91 -7.07 0.38
CA LEU A 116 28.86 -6.95 1.41
C LEU A 116 27.49 -6.77 0.77
N LEU A 117 27.40 -5.97 -0.31
CA LEU A 117 26.16 -5.80 -1.06
C LEU A 117 25.64 -7.13 -1.61
N LEU A 118 26.52 -7.93 -2.23
CA LEU A 118 26.16 -9.25 -2.75
C LEU A 118 25.69 -10.20 -1.64
N LEU A 119 26.35 -10.19 -0.48
CA LEU A 119 25.93 -10.98 0.68
C LEU A 119 24.53 -10.57 1.17
N ILE A 120 24.27 -9.27 1.29
CA ILE A 120 22.96 -8.74 1.69
C ILE A 120 21.88 -9.20 0.70
N PHE A 121 22.12 -9.06 -0.61
CA PHE A 121 21.16 -9.51 -1.62
C PHE A 121 20.92 -11.02 -1.55
N PHE A 122 21.97 -11.82 -1.35
CA PHE A 122 21.85 -13.27 -1.22
C PHE A 122 21.01 -13.67 0.01
N LEU A 123 21.25 -13.05 1.16
CA LEU A 123 20.47 -13.28 2.38
C LEU A 123 19.01 -12.84 2.21
N GLN A 124 18.77 -11.68 1.60
CA GLN A 124 17.43 -11.18 1.29
C GLN A 124 16.66 -12.13 0.37
N TRP A 125 17.35 -12.71 -0.63
CA TRP A 125 16.75 -13.66 -1.56
C TRP A 125 16.32 -14.94 -0.86
N ILE A 126 17.20 -15.52 -0.02
CA ILE A 126 16.86 -16.69 0.81
C ILE A 126 15.65 -16.37 1.71
N PHE A 127 15.68 -15.25 2.41
CA PHE A 127 14.59 -14.83 3.29
C PHE A 127 13.26 -14.70 2.54
N SER A 128 13.27 -14.09 1.35
CA SER A 128 12.08 -13.92 0.52
C SER A 128 11.48 -15.25 0.07
N ILE A 129 12.32 -16.23 -0.28
CA ILE A 129 11.88 -17.59 -0.63
C ILE A 129 11.25 -18.27 0.59
N LEU A 130 11.92 -18.24 1.75
CA LEU A 130 11.41 -18.86 2.97
C LEU A 130 10.06 -18.27 3.39
N LEU A 131 9.93 -16.94 3.32
CA LEU A 131 8.69 -16.25 3.62
C LEU A 131 7.58 -16.62 2.63
N GLY A 132 7.90 -16.70 1.34
CA GLY A 132 6.98 -17.14 0.30
C GLY A 132 6.47 -18.56 0.50
N LEU A 133 7.36 -19.49 0.85
CA LEU A 133 7.02 -20.88 1.17
C LEU A 133 6.13 -20.96 2.42
N TYR A 134 6.44 -20.19 3.46
CA TYR A 134 5.63 -20.11 4.68
C TYR A 134 4.19 -19.67 4.40
N TYR A 135 4.00 -18.60 3.62
CA TYR A 135 2.67 -18.12 3.27
C TYR A 135 1.93 -19.05 2.31
N ALA A 136 2.61 -19.65 1.34
CA ALA A 136 2.00 -20.64 0.45
C ALA A 136 1.47 -21.84 1.23
N HIS A 137 2.23 -22.33 2.22
CA HIS A 137 1.79 -23.38 3.13
C HIS A 137 0.57 -22.95 3.96
N LYS A 138 0.60 -21.76 4.57
CA LYS A 138 -0.52 -21.22 5.36
C LYS A 138 -1.79 -21.01 4.55
N ALA A 139 -1.67 -20.60 3.29
CA ALA A 139 -2.80 -20.35 2.40
C ALA A 139 -3.26 -21.60 1.63
N HIS A 140 -2.67 -22.77 1.88
CA HIS A 140 -2.93 -24.02 1.16
C HIS A 140 -2.76 -23.89 -0.38
N PHE A 141 -1.90 -22.98 -0.83
CA PHE A 141 -1.60 -22.81 -2.26
C PHE A 141 -0.50 -23.77 -2.72
N ALA A 142 -0.67 -24.31 -3.92
CA ALA A 142 0.36 -25.12 -4.57
C ALA A 142 1.53 -24.22 -5.00
N VAL A 143 2.67 -24.33 -4.31
CA VAL A 143 3.91 -23.58 -4.60
C VAL A 143 4.32 -23.72 -6.07
N SER A 144 4.10 -24.88 -6.68
CA SER A 144 4.40 -25.15 -8.09
C SER A 144 3.67 -24.23 -9.06
N LYS A 145 2.54 -23.62 -8.66
CA LYS A 145 1.79 -22.66 -9.47
C LYS A 145 2.23 -21.20 -9.26
N MET A 146 3.09 -20.93 -8.26
CA MET A 146 3.49 -19.59 -7.83
C MET A 146 4.87 -19.15 -8.35
N TRP A 147 5.59 -20.01 -9.09
CA TRP A 147 6.94 -19.69 -9.57
C TRP A 147 6.99 -18.38 -10.37
N ASN A 148 5.98 -18.13 -11.21
CA ASN A 148 5.83 -16.88 -11.95
C ASN A 148 5.73 -15.68 -11.01
N SER A 149 4.98 -15.80 -9.91
CA SER A 149 4.83 -14.72 -8.93
C SER A 149 6.17 -14.32 -8.30
N PHE A 150 7.06 -15.27 -7.99
CA PHE A 150 8.38 -14.97 -7.44
C PHE A 150 9.28 -14.17 -8.39
N LEU A 151 9.16 -14.42 -9.70
CA LEU A 151 9.91 -13.67 -10.72
C LEU A 151 9.32 -12.27 -10.92
N TRP A 152 8.00 -12.17 -11.02
CA TRP A 152 7.31 -10.92 -11.35
C TRP A 152 7.07 -10.00 -10.14
N LEU A 153 7.24 -10.48 -8.91
CA LEU A 153 7.03 -9.70 -7.69
C LEU A 153 7.83 -8.40 -7.69
N TRP A 154 9.10 -8.45 -8.09
CA TRP A 154 9.96 -7.26 -8.09
C TRP A 154 9.50 -6.21 -9.11
N VAL A 155 9.08 -6.65 -10.30
CA VAL A 155 8.51 -5.76 -11.33
C VAL A 155 7.21 -5.14 -10.83
N TYR A 156 6.36 -5.93 -10.18
CA TYR A 156 5.12 -5.47 -9.57
C TYR A 156 5.38 -4.42 -8.49
N MET A 157 6.32 -4.67 -7.57
CA MET A 157 6.70 -3.73 -6.52
C MET A 157 7.34 -2.46 -7.07
N LEU A 158 8.24 -2.57 -8.04
CA LEU A 158 8.87 -1.42 -8.70
C LEU A 158 7.83 -0.49 -9.33
N SER A 159 6.74 -1.06 -9.86
CA SER A 159 5.68 -0.26 -10.46
C SER A 159 4.97 0.67 -9.46
N PHE A 160 4.91 0.35 -8.16
CA PHE A 160 4.39 1.29 -7.15
C PHE A 160 5.26 2.55 -7.06
N TYR A 161 6.58 2.40 -7.06
CA TYR A 161 7.51 3.54 -7.00
C TYR A 161 7.40 4.40 -8.26
N ILE A 162 7.37 3.77 -9.44
CA ILE A 162 7.22 4.49 -10.71
C ILE A 162 5.88 5.25 -10.74
N ILE A 163 4.78 4.57 -10.39
CA ILE A 163 3.46 5.21 -10.36
C ILE A 163 3.43 6.34 -9.32
N GLY A 164 4.01 6.14 -8.14
CA GLY A 164 4.10 7.15 -7.09
C GLY A 164 4.76 8.42 -7.61
N LEU A 165 5.90 8.30 -8.29
CA LEU A 165 6.57 9.43 -8.93
C LEU A 165 5.68 10.11 -9.99
N LEU A 166 5.02 9.32 -10.84
CA LEU A 166 4.13 9.85 -11.89
C LEU A 166 2.89 10.54 -11.33
N SER A 167 2.35 10.08 -10.19
CA SER A 167 1.14 10.62 -9.58
C SER A 167 1.29 12.04 -9.04
N PHE A 168 2.52 12.52 -8.82
CA PHE A 168 2.76 13.93 -8.54
C PHE A 168 2.40 14.82 -9.73
N PHE A 169 2.56 14.32 -10.95
CA PHE A 169 2.30 15.04 -12.20
C PHE A 169 0.92 14.73 -12.79
N HIS A 170 0.48 13.48 -12.71
CA HIS A 170 -0.79 13.02 -13.29
C HIS A 170 -1.62 12.28 -12.25
N LYS A 171 -2.63 12.96 -11.71
CA LYS A 171 -3.57 12.37 -10.75
C LYS A 171 -4.74 11.76 -11.50
N GLU A 172 -5.07 10.51 -11.19
CA GLU A 172 -6.35 9.95 -11.65
C GLU A 172 -7.45 10.52 -10.75
N THR A 173 -8.37 11.26 -11.36
CA THR A 173 -9.56 11.81 -10.69
C THR A 173 -10.80 10.98 -10.91
N ASP A 174 -10.78 10.11 -11.93
CA ASP A 174 -11.95 9.38 -12.38
C ASP A 174 -11.80 7.90 -12.04
N TRP A 175 -12.85 7.34 -11.47
CA TRP A 175 -12.94 5.90 -11.30
C TRP A 175 -13.16 5.22 -12.65
N LYS A 176 -12.29 4.26 -12.98
CA LYS A 176 -12.40 3.45 -14.20
C LYS A 176 -12.60 2.00 -13.79
N GLU A 177 -13.66 1.40 -14.33
CA GLU A 177 -13.97 -0.01 -14.10
C GLU A 177 -12.84 -0.89 -14.66
N ILE A 178 -12.45 -1.89 -13.87
CA ILE A 178 -11.58 -2.97 -14.33
C ILE A 178 -12.52 -4.09 -14.76
N LYS A 179 -12.50 -4.44 -16.04
CA LYS A 179 -13.35 -5.52 -16.55
C LYS A 179 -12.94 -6.84 -15.90
N HIS A 180 -13.91 -7.50 -15.27
CA HIS A 180 -13.76 -8.84 -14.73
C HIS A 180 -14.27 -9.87 -15.76
N ILE A 181 -13.73 -11.10 -15.72
CA ILE A 181 -14.22 -12.25 -16.51
C ILE A 181 -15.44 -12.84 -15.80
#